data_AF-A0A1Q7RL17-F1
#
_entry.id   AF-A0A1Q7RL17-F1
#
_cell.length_a   1.000
_cell.length_b   1.000
_cell.length_c   1.000
_cell.angle_alpha   90.00
_cell.angle_beta   90.00
_cell.angle_gamma   90.00
#
_symmetry.space_group_name_H-M   'P 1'
#
loop_
_entity.id
_entity.type
_entity.pdbx_description
1 polymer ?
#
loop_
_entity_poly.entity_id
_entity_poly.type
_entity_poly.pdbx_seq_one_letter_code
_entity_poly.pdbx_strand_id
1 'polypeptide(L)'
;MPLTILAVLSIVGGWVGIPEVTGFRNLLAGYLAPVLGAGEEAARAAPHAPVLEVVLMIVSALIAGSGLFLGWVFYERRPEAQARLAESARGLHRLIVNKYFVDELYGKIILAPYDALCRAAAWFDQWVVDGVVNAAGYITLASSYTSVGFDTYVVDGLVNLAGYIVRGFSWVFRKVQTGIVQTYATAMIFGIFVLVSAYLLAKGH
;
A
#
# COMPACT_ATOMS: atom_id res chain seq x y z
N MET A 1 -26.77 10.24 27.95
CA MET A 1 -25.68 10.30 28.93
C MET A 1 -24.48 11.14 28.47
N PRO A 2 -23.90 11.02 27.26
CA PRO A 2 -22.73 11.85 26.89
C PRO A 2 -23.07 13.35 26.71
N LEU A 3 -24.20 13.69 26.08
CA LEU A 3 -24.62 15.09 25.89
C LEU A 3 -24.93 15.81 27.21
N THR A 4 -25.51 15.11 28.20
CA THR A 4 -25.81 15.67 29.52
C THR A 4 -24.53 15.96 30.31
N ILE A 5 -23.53 15.10 30.20
CA ILE A 5 -22.20 15.33 30.80
C ILE A 5 -21.54 16.57 30.19
N LEU A 6 -21.57 16.71 28.85
CA LEU A 6 -21.04 17.90 28.18
C LEU A 6 -21.78 19.18 28.56
N ALA A 7 -23.10 19.14 28.73
CA ALA A 7 -23.88 20.30 29.18
C ALA A 7 -23.47 20.75 30.60
N VAL A 8 -23.32 19.79 31.53
CA VAL A 8 -22.84 20.09 32.89
C VAL A 8 -21.42 20.66 32.85
N LEU A 9 -20.53 20.06 32.06
CA LEU A 9 -19.15 20.55 31.91
C LEU A 9 -19.08 21.94 31.25
N SER A 10 -19.99 22.26 30.32
CA SER A 10 -20.06 23.60 29.71
C SER A 10 -20.51 24.66 30.72
N ILE A 11 -21.45 24.34 31.60
CA ILE A 11 -21.88 25.24 32.69
C ILE A 11 -20.72 25.46 33.68
N VAL A 12 -20.07 24.37 34.13
CA VAL A 12 -18.93 24.45 35.06
C VAL A 12 -17.75 25.19 34.42
N GLY A 13 -17.43 24.90 33.16
CA GLY A 13 -16.35 25.55 32.42
C GLY A 13 -16.60 27.05 32.22
N GLY A 14 -17.85 27.45 31.97
CA GLY A 14 -18.24 28.87 31.92
C GLY A 14 -18.01 29.59 33.26
N TRP A 15 -18.21 28.90 34.38
CA TRP A 15 -18.02 29.47 35.73
C TRP A 15 -16.54 29.70 36.09
N VAL A 16 -15.62 28.91 35.54
CA VAL A 16 -14.18 29.00 35.83
C VAL A 16 -13.54 30.26 35.24
N GLY A 17 -14.11 30.83 34.16
CA GLY A 17 -13.58 31.98 33.43
C GLY A 17 -14.25 33.33 33.74
N ILE A 18 -15.08 33.43 34.78
CA ILE A 18 -15.85 34.65 35.05
C ILE A 18 -14.92 35.83 35.40
N PRO A 19 -15.13 37.04 34.83
CA PRO A 19 -14.33 38.23 35.12
C PRO A 19 -14.35 38.63 36.60
N GLU A 20 -13.21 39.11 37.13
CA GLU A 20 -13.04 39.47 38.54
C GLU A 20 -13.97 40.61 39.01
N VAL A 21 -14.51 41.39 38.07
CA VAL A 21 -15.52 42.44 38.31
C VAL A 21 -16.81 41.90 38.94
N THR A 22 -17.08 40.60 38.80
CA THR A 22 -18.24 39.93 39.41
C THR A 22 -18.05 39.56 40.89
N GLY A 23 -16.87 39.83 41.46
CA GLY A 23 -16.52 39.49 42.85
C GLY A 23 -16.02 38.06 43.05
N PHE A 24 -15.95 37.24 42.00
CA PHE A 24 -15.38 35.90 42.03
C PHE A 24 -13.97 35.90 41.45
N ARG A 25 -13.09 35.07 42.03
CA ARG A 25 -11.69 34.93 41.56
C ARG A 25 -11.67 34.23 40.19
N ASN A 26 -11.04 34.86 39.20
CA ASN A 26 -10.85 34.24 37.90
C ASN A 26 -9.72 33.20 37.98
N LEU A 27 -10.10 31.93 38.18
CA LEU A 27 -9.15 30.82 38.37
C LEU A 27 -8.33 30.54 37.10
N LEU A 28 -8.92 30.79 35.93
CA LEU A 28 -8.27 30.58 34.63
C LEU A 28 -7.22 31.65 34.35
N ALA A 29 -7.55 32.92 34.58
CA ALA A 29 -6.62 34.03 34.38
C ALA A 29 -5.39 33.88 35.30
N GLY A 30 -5.61 33.55 36.58
CA GLY A 30 -4.51 33.33 37.53
C GLY A 30 -3.63 32.11 37.20
N TYR A 31 -4.18 31.07 36.56
CA TYR A 31 -3.41 29.91 36.11
C TYR A 31 -2.59 30.18 34.84
N LEU A 32 -3.13 31.00 33.92
CA LEU A 32 -2.48 31.35 32.66
C LEU A 32 -1.51 32.53 32.78
N ALA A 33 -1.58 33.31 33.85
CA ALA A 33 -0.70 34.44 34.15
C ALA A 33 0.81 34.20 33.90
N PRO A 34 1.42 33.08 34.34
CA PRO A 34 2.86 32.84 34.10
C PRO A 34 3.22 32.61 32.62
N VAL A 35 2.27 32.18 31.78
CA VAL A 35 2.48 31.94 30.33
C VAL A 35 2.12 33.19 29.52
N LEU A 36 1.17 33.99 30.01
CA LEU A 36 0.67 35.21 29.38
C LEU A 36 1.42 36.48 29.79
N GLY A 37 2.50 36.39 30.57
CA GLY A 37 3.18 37.52 31.20
C GLY A 37 3.43 38.77 30.32
N ALA A 38 3.68 38.61 29.02
CA ALA A 38 3.82 39.74 28.08
C ALA A 38 2.49 40.36 27.60
N GLY A 39 1.40 39.59 27.53
CA GLY A 39 0.06 40.07 27.18
C GLY A 39 -0.69 40.66 28.38
N GLU A 40 -0.39 40.19 29.58
CA GLU A 40 -1.03 40.66 30.81
C GLU A 40 -0.48 42.03 31.27
N GLU A 41 0.78 42.36 30.96
CA GLU A 41 1.32 43.72 31.14
C GLU A 41 0.64 44.74 30.22
N ALA A 42 0.31 44.36 28.97
CA ALA A 42 -0.49 45.20 28.06
C ALA A 42 -1.95 45.34 28.53
N ALA A 43 -2.53 44.29 29.12
CA ALA A 43 -3.86 44.32 29.73
C ALA A 43 -3.91 45.12 31.04
N ARG A 44 -2.83 45.12 31.84
CA ARG A 44 -2.66 45.95 33.05
C ARG A 44 -2.31 47.41 32.76
N ALA A 45 -1.66 47.68 31.63
CA ALA A 45 -1.38 49.04 31.15
C ALA A 45 -2.61 49.71 30.53
N ALA A 46 -3.63 48.94 30.13
CA ALA A 46 -4.94 49.47 29.85
C ALA A 46 -5.54 50.01 31.18
N PRO A 47 -6.08 51.24 31.22
CA PRO A 47 -6.68 51.74 32.44
C PRO A 47 -7.81 50.80 32.85
N HIS A 48 -7.63 50.08 33.97
CA HIS A 48 -8.65 49.27 34.63
C HIS A 48 -9.78 50.19 35.12
N ALA A 49 -10.57 50.67 34.17
CA ALA A 49 -11.84 51.31 34.45
C ALA A 49 -12.86 50.18 34.58
N PRO A 50 -13.27 49.78 35.80
CA PRO A 50 -14.26 48.71 35.99
C PRO A 50 -15.54 48.98 35.19
N VAL A 51 -15.85 50.26 34.94
CA VAL A 51 -16.94 50.69 34.06
C VAL A 51 -16.74 50.23 32.62
N LEU A 52 -15.54 50.34 32.05
CA LEU A 52 -15.27 49.94 30.67
C LEU A 52 -15.40 48.42 30.48
N GLU A 53 -14.90 47.63 31.44
CA GLU A 53 -15.03 46.16 31.42
C GLU A 53 -16.50 45.73 31.44
N VAL A 54 -17.31 46.33 32.31
CA VAL A 54 -18.77 46.07 32.37
C VAL A 54 -19.47 46.51 31.09
N VAL A 55 -19.12 47.69 30.55
CA VAL A 55 -19.70 48.18 29.29
C VAL A 55 -19.36 47.23 28.14
N LEU A 56 -18.12 46.78 28.00
CA LEU A 56 -17.72 45.82 26.97
C LEU A 56 -18.40 44.46 27.15
N MET A 57 -18.58 44.00 28.39
CA MET A 57 -19.33 42.77 28.69
C MET A 57 -20.80 42.89 28.24
N ILE A 58 -21.47 43.99 28.59
CA ILE A 58 -22.87 44.23 28.20
C ILE A 58 -22.98 44.37 26.69
N VAL A 59 -22.12 45.15 26.05
CA VAL A 59 -22.11 45.34 24.60
C VAL A 59 -21.89 44.01 23.88
N SER A 60 -20.93 43.18 24.33
CA SER A 60 -20.70 41.85 23.77
C SER A 60 -21.90 40.93 23.93
N ALA A 61 -22.52 40.91 25.11
CA ALA A 61 -23.74 40.14 25.36
C ALA A 61 -24.92 40.58 24.49
N LEU A 62 -25.07 41.90 24.27
CA LEU A 62 -26.08 42.45 23.37
C LEU A 62 -25.81 42.09 21.91
N ILE A 63 -24.55 42.12 21.46
CA ILE A 63 -24.17 41.71 20.10
C ILE A 63 -24.47 40.21 19.90
N ALA A 64 -24.05 39.36 20.85
CA ALA A 64 -24.33 37.93 20.80
C ALA A 64 -25.85 37.64 20.80
N GLY A 65 -26.60 38.29 21.71
CA GLY A 65 -28.04 38.16 21.81
C GLY A 65 -28.78 38.65 20.56
N SER A 66 -28.35 39.77 19.98
CA SER A 66 -28.93 40.29 18.72
C SER A 66 -28.62 39.37 17.53
N GLY A 67 -27.43 38.76 17.47
CA GLY A 67 -27.10 37.73 16.48
C GLY A 67 -28.01 36.50 16.56
N LEU A 68 -28.23 35.99 17.79
CA LEU A 68 -29.16 34.88 18.03
C LEU A 68 -30.60 35.25 17.65
N PHE A 69 -31.05 36.45 18.03
CA PHE A 69 -32.37 36.95 17.71
C PHE A 69 -32.59 37.10 16.21
N LEU A 70 -31.63 37.70 15.49
CA LEU A 70 -31.67 37.82 14.03
C LEU A 70 -31.69 36.44 13.37
N GLY A 71 -30.85 35.51 13.84
CA GLY A 71 -30.85 34.12 13.38
C GLY A 71 -32.23 33.48 13.54
N TRP A 72 -32.84 33.58 14.72
CA TRP A 72 -34.19 33.07 14.97
C TRP A 72 -35.25 33.71 14.04
N VAL A 73 -35.21 35.02 13.84
CA VAL A 73 -36.15 35.73 12.95
C VAL A 73 -35.99 35.29 11.49
N PHE A 74 -34.77 35.19 10.98
CA PHE A 74 -34.52 34.81 9.58
C PHE A 74 -34.83 33.34 9.30
N TYR A 75 -34.55 32.42 10.25
CA TYR A 75 -34.76 30.99 10.05
C TYR A 75 -36.18 30.51 10.38
N GLU A 76 -36.82 31.03 11.44
CA GLU A 76 -38.12 30.51 11.89
C GLU A 76 -39.30 31.37 11.44
N ARG A 77 -39.17 32.71 11.45
CA ARG A 77 -40.30 33.62 11.16
C ARG A 77 -40.34 34.15 9.73
N ARG A 78 -39.20 34.37 9.08
CA ARG A 78 -39.12 35.00 7.75
C ARG A 78 -38.06 34.34 6.84
N PRO A 79 -38.24 33.06 6.48
CA PRO A 79 -37.33 32.37 5.54
C PRO A 79 -37.27 33.06 4.17
N GLU A 80 -38.37 33.66 3.71
CA GLU A 80 -38.40 34.42 2.45
C GLU A 80 -37.46 35.64 2.45
N ALA A 81 -37.28 36.29 3.59
CA ALA A 81 -36.37 37.44 3.71
C ALA A 81 -34.90 36.99 3.58
N GLN A 82 -34.58 35.81 4.11
CA GLN A 82 -33.27 35.19 3.95
C GLN A 82 -33.01 34.80 2.48
N ALA A 83 -34.00 34.26 1.78
CA ALA A 83 -33.91 33.95 0.36
C ALA A 83 -33.69 35.22 -0.50
N ARG A 84 -34.44 36.29 -0.25
CA ARG A 84 -34.28 37.57 -0.96
C ARG A 84 -32.90 38.21 -0.75
N LEU A 85 -32.34 38.11 0.46
CA LEU A 85 -30.98 38.57 0.75
C LEU A 85 -29.92 37.73 0.04
N ALA A 86 -30.12 36.41 -0.02
CA ALA A 86 -29.23 35.51 -0.77
C ALA A 86 -29.26 35.81 -2.28
N GLU A 87 -30.43 36.17 -2.82
CA GLU A 87 -30.57 36.58 -4.23
C GLU A 87 -29.92 37.94 -4.51
N SER A 88 -30.13 38.95 -3.65
CA SER A 88 -29.51 40.27 -3.83
C SER A 88 -28.00 40.24 -3.69
N ALA A 89 -27.47 39.38 -2.81
CA ALA A 89 -26.04 39.22 -2.56
C ALA A 89 -25.49 37.90 -3.13
N ARG A 90 -25.99 37.46 -4.29
CA ARG A 90 -25.66 36.15 -4.89
C ARG A 90 -24.16 35.88 -4.99
N GLY A 91 -23.34 36.91 -5.27
CA GLY A 91 -21.88 36.79 -5.31
C GLY A 91 -21.26 36.44 -3.96
N LEU A 92 -21.62 37.18 -2.91
CA LEU A 92 -21.15 36.93 -1.55
C LEU A 92 -21.71 35.61 -1.00
N HIS A 93 -22.98 35.33 -1.25
CA HIS A 93 -23.61 34.06 -0.89
C HIS A 93 -22.87 32.89 -1.54
N ARG A 94 -22.51 32.99 -2.83
CA ARG A 94 -21.73 31.96 -3.53
C ARG A 94 -20.34 31.77 -2.93
N LEU A 95 -19.66 32.86 -2.52
CA LEU A 95 -18.36 32.76 -1.84
C LEU A 95 -18.48 32.01 -0.52
N ILE A 96 -19.45 32.38 0.33
CA ILE A 96 -19.63 31.78 1.66
C ILE A 96 -20.09 30.32 1.55
N VAL A 97 -21.05 30.02 0.67
CA VAL A 97 -21.57 28.66 0.46
C VAL A 97 -20.51 27.73 -0.10
N ASN A 98 -19.65 28.21 -1.01
CA ASN A 98 -18.52 27.43 -1.52
C ASN A 98 -17.30 27.49 -0.60
N LYS A 99 -17.46 27.82 0.69
CA LYS A 99 -16.37 27.89 1.69
C LYS A 99 -15.15 28.68 1.18
N TYR A 100 -15.40 29.83 0.57
CA TYR A 100 -14.39 30.70 -0.02
C TYR A 100 -13.57 30.06 -1.16
N PHE A 101 -14.08 28.98 -1.77
CA PHE A 101 -13.42 28.19 -2.82
C PHE A 101 -12.08 27.56 -2.39
N VAL A 102 -11.84 27.44 -1.09
CA VAL A 102 -10.59 26.89 -0.56
C VAL A 102 -10.47 25.40 -0.91
N ASP A 103 -11.57 24.65 -0.77
CA ASP A 103 -11.62 23.21 -1.05
C ASP A 103 -11.33 22.93 -2.54
N GLU A 104 -11.91 23.71 -3.46
CA GLU A 104 -11.70 23.55 -4.90
C GLU A 104 -10.30 23.97 -5.34
N LEU A 105 -9.76 25.03 -4.73
CA LEU A 105 -8.39 25.46 -4.99
C LEU A 105 -7.40 24.38 -4.55
N TYR A 106 -7.57 23.83 -3.35
CA TYR A 106 -6.78 22.72 -2.84
C TYR A 106 -6.90 21.49 -3.75
N GLY A 107 -8.14 21.17 -4.16
CA GLY A 107 -8.41 20.07 -5.08
C GLY A 107 -7.69 20.20 -6.42
N LYS A 108 -7.66 21.41 -6.99
CA LYS A 108 -7.02 21.65 -8.30
C LYS A 108 -5.50 21.78 -8.21
N ILE A 109 -5.00 22.45 -7.17
CA ILE A 109 -3.57 22.76 -7.06
C ILE A 109 -2.79 21.60 -6.46
N ILE A 110 -3.38 20.88 -5.49
CA ILE A 110 -2.65 19.86 -4.73
C ILE A 110 -3.14 18.46 -5.09
N LEU A 111 -4.45 18.20 -5.04
CA LEU A 111 -4.97 16.84 -5.25
C LEU A 111 -4.87 16.39 -6.71
N ALA A 112 -5.26 17.22 -7.68
CA ALA A 112 -5.22 16.84 -9.09
C ALA A 112 -3.83 16.44 -9.62
N PRO A 113 -2.73 17.18 -9.35
CA PRO A 113 -1.40 16.73 -9.74
C PRO A 113 -0.92 15.53 -8.93
N TYR A 114 -1.28 15.42 -7.65
CA TYR A 114 -0.97 14.24 -6.84
C TYR A 114 -1.59 12.98 -7.44
N ASP A 115 -2.87 13.00 -7.78
CA ASP A 115 -3.56 11.88 -8.42
C ASP A 115 -2.97 11.54 -9.80
N ALA A 116 -2.54 12.56 -10.55
CA ALA A 116 -1.87 12.35 -11.83
C ALA A 116 -0.52 11.63 -11.65
N LEU A 117 0.26 11.98 -10.63
CA LEU A 117 1.51 11.30 -10.29
C LEU A 117 1.26 9.86 -9.86
N CYS A 118 0.25 9.60 -9.03
CA CYS A 118 -0.13 8.25 -8.64
C CYS A 118 -0.53 7.39 -9.85
N ARG A 119 -1.32 7.95 -10.78
CA ARG A 119 -1.68 7.25 -12.02
C ARG A 119 -0.47 6.99 -12.92
N ALA A 120 0.47 7.94 -13.00
CA ALA A 120 1.70 7.75 -13.76
C ALA A 120 2.59 6.64 -13.16
N ALA A 121 2.69 6.58 -11.83
CA ALA A 121 3.41 5.51 -11.14
C ALA A 121 2.75 4.15 -11.35
N ALA A 122 1.42 4.06 -11.26
CA ALA A 122 0.68 2.83 -11.52
C ALA A 122 0.83 2.36 -12.98
N TRP A 123 0.82 3.30 -13.94
CA TRP A 123 1.09 2.99 -15.33
C TRP A 123 2.52 2.42 -15.51
N PHE A 124 3.51 3.03 -14.86
CA PHE A 124 4.89 2.56 -14.93
C PHE A 124 5.04 1.14 -14.39
N ASP A 125 4.41 0.84 -13.26
CA ASP A 125 4.41 -0.51 -12.66
C ASP A 125 3.83 -1.55 -13.63
N GLN A 126 2.62 -1.30 -14.16
CA GLN A 126 1.93 -2.24 -15.05
C GLN A 126 2.62 -2.48 -16.39
N TRP A 127 3.32 -1.47 -16.93
CA TRP A 127 3.94 -1.61 -18.25
C TRP A 127 5.40 -2.01 -18.17
N VAL A 128 6.15 -1.44 -17.22
CA VAL A 128 7.59 -1.62 -17.12
C VAL A 128 7.90 -2.76 -16.17
N VAL A 129 7.39 -2.71 -14.93
CA VAL A 129 7.73 -3.70 -13.91
C VAL A 129 7.14 -5.06 -14.30
N ASP A 130 5.84 -5.12 -14.54
CA ASP A 130 5.19 -6.36 -14.98
C ASP A 130 5.72 -6.83 -16.34
N GLY A 131 6.04 -5.91 -17.25
CA GLY A 131 6.66 -6.23 -18.53
C GLY A 131 7.99 -6.96 -18.38
N VAL A 132 8.86 -6.46 -17.50
CA VAL A 132 10.15 -7.09 -17.17
C VAL A 132 9.96 -8.45 -16.50
N VAL A 133 9.03 -8.55 -15.55
CA VAL A 133 8.75 -9.81 -14.84
C VAL A 133 8.21 -10.88 -15.80
N ASN A 134 7.28 -10.52 -16.68
CA ASN A 134 6.75 -11.43 -17.70
C ASN A 134 7.83 -11.87 -18.68
N ALA A 135 8.71 -10.95 -19.11
CA ALA A 135 9.85 -11.29 -19.98
C ALA A 135 10.79 -12.30 -19.30
N ALA A 136 11.11 -12.10 -18.02
CA ALA A 136 11.89 -13.07 -17.25
C ALA A 136 11.20 -14.45 -17.22
N GLY A 137 9.89 -14.48 -16.99
CA GLY A 137 9.09 -15.70 -17.05
C GLY A 137 9.15 -16.41 -18.40
N TYR A 138 9.03 -15.68 -19.51
CA TYR A 138 9.17 -16.24 -20.86
C TYR A 138 10.56 -16.81 -21.11
N ILE A 139 11.62 -16.15 -20.62
CA ILE A 139 13.00 -16.66 -20.73
C ILE A 139 13.16 -17.98 -19.96
N THR A 140 12.63 -18.05 -18.74
CA THR A 140 12.66 -19.29 -17.94
C THR A 140 11.92 -20.44 -18.64
N LEU A 141 10.73 -20.17 -19.19
CA LEU A 141 9.97 -21.17 -19.93
C LEU A 141 10.71 -21.61 -21.20
N ALA A 142 11.29 -20.68 -21.97
CA ALA A 142 12.09 -21.00 -23.16
C ALA A 142 13.33 -21.86 -22.84
N SER A 143 14.01 -21.54 -21.72
CA SER A 143 15.13 -22.34 -21.22
C SER A 143 14.69 -23.77 -20.87
N SER A 144 13.50 -23.92 -20.26
CA SER A 144 12.93 -25.23 -19.94
C SER A 144 12.64 -26.06 -21.19
N TYR A 145 12.00 -25.49 -22.22
CA TYR A 145 11.74 -26.23 -23.46
C TYR A 145 13.02 -26.70 -24.15
N THR A 146 14.08 -25.89 -24.09
CA THR A 146 15.39 -26.23 -24.65
C THR A 146 16.04 -27.39 -23.89
N SER A 147 15.95 -27.39 -22.56
CA SER A 147 16.47 -28.48 -21.72
C SER A 147 15.73 -29.80 -21.98
N VAL A 148 14.40 -29.77 -22.09
CA VAL A 148 13.61 -30.98 -22.37
C VAL A 148 13.94 -31.54 -23.75
N GLY A 149 14.04 -30.69 -24.78
CA GLY A 149 14.40 -31.13 -26.12
C GLY A 149 15.81 -31.74 -26.18
N PHE A 150 16.78 -31.15 -25.47
CA PHE A 150 18.12 -31.72 -25.40
C PHE A 150 18.13 -33.11 -24.73
N ASP A 151 17.34 -33.28 -23.65
CA ASP A 151 17.24 -34.55 -22.94
C ASP A 151 16.58 -35.64 -23.81
N THR A 152 15.44 -35.34 -24.44
CA THR A 152 14.70 -36.36 -25.22
C THR A 152 15.37 -36.72 -26.55
N TYR A 153 16.00 -35.78 -27.24
CA TYR A 153 16.60 -36.07 -28.55
C TYR A 153 18.05 -36.51 -28.45
N VAL A 154 18.85 -35.87 -27.58
CA VAL A 154 20.29 -36.12 -27.50
C VAL A 154 20.58 -37.17 -26.44
N VAL A 155 20.15 -36.94 -25.20
CA VAL A 155 20.49 -37.84 -24.07
C VAL A 155 19.80 -39.19 -24.23
N ASP A 156 18.47 -39.21 -24.35
CA ASP A 156 17.70 -40.44 -24.56
C ASP A 156 18.07 -41.13 -25.87
N GLY A 157 18.34 -40.36 -26.93
CA GLY A 157 18.80 -40.91 -28.21
C GLY A 157 20.10 -41.69 -28.08
N LEU A 158 21.09 -41.12 -27.39
CA LEU A 158 22.38 -41.76 -27.12
C LEU A 158 22.24 -42.97 -26.20
N VAL A 159 21.44 -42.86 -25.14
CA VAL A 159 21.20 -43.97 -24.19
C VAL A 159 20.47 -45.13 -24.87
N ASN A 160 19.46 -44.85 -25.70
CA ASN A 160 18.75 -45.87 -26.46
C ASN A 160 19.66 -46.55 -27.49
N LEU A 161 20.53 -45.79 -28.17
CA LEU A 161 21.53 -46.34 -29.09
C LEU A 161 22.48 -47.30 -28.37
N ALA A 162 23.01 -46.89 -27.21
CA ALA A 162 23.83 -47.77 -26.37
C ALA A 162 23.05 -49.04 -25.98
N GLY A 163 21.77 -48.90 -25.60
CA GLY A 163 20.88 -50.01 -25.32
C GLY A 163 20.68 -50.96 -26.52
N TYR A 164 20.51 -50.42 -27.73
CA TYR A 164 20.37 -51.23 -28.95
C TYR A 164 21.65 -51.99 -29.28
N ILE A 165 22.82 -51.37 -29.11
CA ILE A 165 24.12 -52.04 -29.30
C ILE A 165 24.24 -53.21 -28.32
N VAL A 166 24.01 -52.97 -27.03
CA VAL A 166 24.08 -54.01 -26.00
C VAL A 166 23.11 -55.16 -26.29
N ARG A 167 21.84 -54.85 -26.59
CA ARG A 167 20.83 -55.88 -26.92
C ARG A 167 21.17 -56.65 -28.20
N GLY A 168 21.73 -55.98 -29.21
CA GLY A 168 22.21 -56.61 -30.44
C GLY A 168 23.32 -57.62 -30.13
N PHE A 169 24.32 -57.22 -29.34
CA PHE A 169 25.36 -58.12 -28.84
C PHE A 169 24.78 -59.29 -28.04
N SER A 170 23.83 -59.04 -27.14
CA SER A 170 23.15 -60.10 -26.39
C SER A 170 22.39 -61.07 -27.29
N TRP A 171 21.77 -60.61 -28.39
CA TRP A 171 21.09 -61.48 -29.34
C TRP A 171 22.05 -62.38 -30.11
N VAL A 172 23.22 -61.85 -30.52
CA VAL A 172 24.28 -62.64 -31.15
C VAL A 172 24.83 -63.68 -30.18
N PHE A 173 25.14 -63.28 -28.94
CA PHE A 173 25.61 -64.20 -27.90
C PHE A 173 24.58 -65.29 -27.58
N ARG A 174 23.29 -64.94 -27.53
CA ARG A 174 22.20 -65.89 -27.30
C ARG A 174 22.12 -66.96 -28.39
N LYS A 175 22.49 -66.65 -29.64
CA LYS A 175 22.54 -67.67 -30.71
C LYS A 175 23.72 -68.64 -30.58
N VAL A 176 24.79 -68.23 -29.90
CA VAL A 176 25.95 -69.11 -29.63
C VAL A 176 25.61 -70.13 -28.54
N GLN A 177 24.71 -69.80 -27.61
CA GLN A 177 24.17 -70.76 -26.66
C GLN A 177 22.99 -71.54 -27.27
N THR A 178 23.29 -72.68 -27.90
CA THR A 178 22.28 -73.57 -28.50
C THR A 178 21.62 -74.52 -27.51
N GLY A 179 22.15 -74.64 -26.28
CA GLY A 179 21.60 -75.51 -25.23
C GLY A 179 21.83 -77.02 -25.44
N ILE A 180 22.52 -77.41 -26.51
CA ILE A 180 22.81 -78.81 -26.85
C ILE A 180 24.19 -79.18 -26.29
N VAL A 181 24.25 -80.13 -25.36
CA VAL A 181 25.48 -80.52 -24.63
C VAL A 181 26.62 -80.95 -25.57
N GLN A 182 26.29 -81.54 -26.72
CA GLN A 182 27.28 -81.96 -27.73
C GLN A 182 28.01 -80.76 -28.37
N THR A 183 27.32 -79.65 -28.63
CA THR A 183 27.95 -78.44 -29.18
C THR A 183 28.99 -77.85 -28.23
N TYR A 184 28.74 -77.91 -26.91
CA TYR A 184 29.71 -77.50 -25.90
C TYR A 184 30.92 -78.43 -25.85
N ALA A 185 30.72 -79.75 -25.91
CA ALA A 185 31.81 -80.72 -25.93
C ALA A 185 32.74 -80.52 -27.14
N THR A 186 32.17 -80.32 -28.34
CA THR A 186 32.93 -80.02 -29.55
C THR A 186 33.68 -78.69 -29.45
N ALA A 187 33.03 -77.63 -28.94
CA ALA A 187 33.66 -76.32 -28.75
C ALA A 187 34.84 -76.38 -27.77
N MET A 188 34.73 -77.14 -26.68
CA MET A 188 35.82 -77.33 -25.71
C MET A 188 37.02 -78.07 -26.33
N ILE A 189 36.79 -79.16 -27.05
CA ILE A 189 37.86 -79.91 -27.72
C ILE A 189 38.58 -79.02 -28.75
N PHE A 190 37.83 -78.28 -29.56
CA PHE A 190 38.39 -77.34 -30.53
C PHE A 190 39.16 -76.19 -29.85
N GLY A 191 38.64 -75.65 -28.74
CA GLY A 191 39.31 -74.64 -27.94
C GLY A 191 40.64 -75.11 -27.34
N ILE A 192 40.68 -76.33 -26.80
CA ILE A 192 41.92 -76.95 -26.30
C ILE A 192 42.92 -77.12 -27.44
N PHE A 193 42.48 -77.60 -28.60
CA PHE A 193 43.34 -77.75 -29.79
C PHE A 193 43.95 -76.41 -30.21
N VAL A 194 43.15 -75.35 -30.35
CA VAL A 194 43.62 -74.00 -30.70
C VAL A 194 44.59 -73.45 -29.66
N LEU A 195 44.29 -73.60 -28.37
CA LEU A 195 45.18 -73.14 -27.29
C LEU A 195 46.53 -73.85 -27.31
N VAL A 196 46.53 -75.17 -27.50
CA VAL A 196 47.76 -75.97 -27.60
C VAL A 196 48.56 -75.59 -28.85
N SER A 197 47.90 -75.44 -30.00
CA SER A 197 48.56 -74.99 -31.24
C SER A 197 49.13 -73.57 -31.11
N ALA A 198 48.38 -72.64 -30.53
CA ALA A 198 48.84 -71.28 -30.27
C ALA A 198 50.01 -71.25 -29.27
N TYR A 199 49.95 -72.06 -28.21
CA TYR A 199 51.04 -72.20 -27.25
C TYR A 199 52.31 -72.77 -27.90
N LEU A 200 52.16 -73.79 -28.75
CA LEU A 200 53.29 -74.39 -29.47
C LEU A 200 53.90 -73.43 -30.50
N LEU A 201 53.09 -72.62 -31.17
CA LEU A 201 53.57 -71.56 -32.06
C LEU A 201 54.24 -70.41 -31.30
N ALA A 202 53.69 -70.01 -30.15
CA ALA A 202 54.25 -68.97 -29.29
C ALA A 202 55.54 -69.41 -28.58
N LYS A 203 55.69 -70.71 -28.31
CA LYS A 203 56.92 -71.33 -27.79
C LYS A 203 57.94 -71.65 -28.90
N GLY A 204 57.51 -71.59 -30.17
CA GLY A 204 58.32 -71.84 -31.36
C GLY A 204 59.16 -70.65 -31.84
N HIS A 205 59.25 -69.58 -31.03
CA HIS A 205 60.20 -68.48 -31.17
C HIS A 205 61.03 -68.33 -29.90
#